data_AF-A0A3A4PKN2-F1
#
_entry.id   AF-A0A3A4PKN2-F1
#
_cell.length_a   1.000
_cell.length_b   1.000
_cell.length_c   1.000
_cell.angle_alpha   90.00
_cell.angle_beta   90.00
_cell.angle_gamma   90.00
#
_symmetry.space_group_name_H-M   'P 1'
#
loop_
_entity.id
_entity.type
_entity.pdbx_description
1 polymer ?
#
loop_
_entity_poly.entity_id
_entity_poly.type
_entity_poly.pdbx_seq_one_letter_code
_entity_poly.pdbx_strand_id
1 'polypeptide(L)' 'MDFIALIGVATPIHYLWRPNLRDEKDNIFVELAVTSGSEYLITRNIRDFTVGAELRFDSFRLLTPSEFMKDWRKTHAE' A
#
# COMPACT_ATOMS: atom_id res chain seq x y z
N MET A 1 -16.24 1.04 -10.26
CA MET A 1 -15.80 -0.09 -9.43
C MET A 1 -15.57 -1.34 -10.27
N ASP A 2 -16.40 -1.58 -11.28
CA ASP A 2 -16.35 -2.77 -12.14
C ASP A 2 -14.99 -3.05 -12.78
N PHE A 3 -14.31 -2.00 -13.27
CA PHE A 3 -12.96 -2.16 -13.83
C PHE A 3 -11.98 -2.75 -12.81
N ILE A 4 -11.94 -2.22 -11.59
CA ILE A 4 -11.04 -2.69 -10.53
C ILE A 4 -11.40 -4.13 -10.12
N ALA A 5 -12.69 -4.46 -10.06
CA ALA A 5 -13.13 -5.82 -9.77
C ALA A 5 -12.76 -6.81 -10.89
N LEU A 6 -12.76 -6.36 -12.15
CA LEU A 6 -12.41 -7.16 -13.31
C LEU A 6 -10.91 -7.46 -13.40
N ILE A 7 -10.05 -6.48 -13.08
CA ILE A 7 -8.58 -6.63 -13.17
C ILE A 7 -7.93 -7.05 -11.85
N GLY A 8 -8.67 -6.95 -10.75
CA GLY A 8 -8.16 -7.20 -9.41
C GLY A 8 -7.87 -8.67 -9.16
N VAL A 9 -6.81 -8.93 -8.41
CA VAL A 9 -6.45 -10.29 -7.95
C VAL A 9 -6.90 -10.45 -6.51
N ALA A 10 -7.82 -11.37 -6.26
CA ALA A 10 -8.29 -11.67 -4.92
C ALA A 10 -7.14 -12.23 -4.07
N THR A 11 -6.83 -11.55 -2.97
CA THR A 11 -5.75 -11.93 -2.05
C THR A 11 -6.33 -12.18 -0.66
N PRO A 12 -6.10 -13.35 -0.05
CA PRO A 12 -6.55 -13.62 1.30
C PRO A 12 -5.75 -12.79 2.31
N ILE A 13 -6.44 -12.33 3.36
CA ILE A 13 -5.84 -11.69 4.52
C ILE A 13 -6.32 -12.42 5.77
N HIS A 14 -5.42 -12.60 6.73
CA HIS A 14 -5.66 -13.43 7.91
C HIS A 14 -5.82 -12.60 9.20
N TYR A 15 -5.63 -11.27 9.14
CA TYR A 15 -5.77 -10.33 10.26
C TYR A 15 -4.84 -10.65 11.45
N LEU A 16 -3.78 -11.42 11.18
CA LEU A 16 -2.84 -11.88 12.19
C LEU A 16 -1.66 -10.91 12.36
N TRP A 17 -1.34 -10.14 11.31
CA TRP A 17 -0.19 -9.26 11.32
C TRP A 17 -0.59 -7.84 11.69
N ARG A 18 -0.07 -7.35 12.82
CA ARG A 18 -0.32 -5.99 13.32
C ARG A 18 0.99 -5.22 13.41
N PRO A 19 1.34 -4.44 12.37
CA PRO A 19 2.53 -3.61 12.39
C PRO A 19 2.48 -2.50 13.47
N ASN A 20 1.39 -2.34 14.22
CA ASN A 20 1.19 -1.27 15.22
C ASN A 20 1.13 0.13 14.57
N LEU A 21 0.37 0.25 13.48
CA LEU A 21 0.04 1.55 12.91
C LEU A 21 -0.77 2.41 13.89
N ARG A 22 -0.74 3.73 13.64
CA ARG A 22 -1.49 4.71 14.44
C ARG A 22 -2.99 4.47 14.41
N ASP A 23 -3.53 4.12 13.24
CA ASP A 23 -4.91 3.62 13.11
C ASP A 23 -4.87 2.11 12.95
N GLU A 24 -5.44 1.38 13.92
CA GLU A 24 -5.46 -0.08 13.88
C GLU A 24 -6.22 -0.63 12.66
N LYS A 25 -7.17 0.13 12.12
CA LYS A 25 -7.95 -0.27 10.95
C LYS A 25 -7.11 -0.28 9.68
N ASP A 26 -6.01 0.47 9.65
CA ASP A 26 -5.14 0.55 8.48
C ASP A 26 -4.18 -0.63 8.37
N ASN A 27 -4.00 -1.42 9.45
CA ASN A 27 -3.14 -2.61 9.44
C ASN A 27 -3.52 -3.61 8.35
N ILE A 28 -4.81 -3.69 8.01
CA ILE A 28 -5.33 -4.57 6.96
C ILE A 28 -4.73 -4.26 5.58
N PHE A 29 -4.47 -2.99 5.28
CA PHE A 29 -3.94 -2.56 3.99
C PHE A 29 -2.46 -2.91 3.86
N VAL A 30 -1.73 -2.87 4.97
CA VAL A 30 -0.34 -3.29 5.03
C VAL A 30 -0.23 -4.81 4.88
N GLU A 31 -1.07 -5.58 5.59
CA GLU A 31 -1.11 -7.03 5.44
C GLU A 31 -1.47 -7.45 4.02
N LEU A 32 -2.46 -6.78 3.41
CA LEU A 32 -2.82 -7.00 2.03
C LEU A 32 -1.64 -6.70 1.09
N ALA A 33 -0.99 -5.54 1.23
CA ALA A 33 0.12 -5.14 0.36
C ALA A 33 1.29 -6.14 0.40
N VAL A 34 1.62 -6.68 1.58
CA VAL A 34 2.64 -7.71 1.72
C VAL A 34 2.18 -9.05 1.14
N THR A 35 0.97 -9.48 1.46
CA THR A 35 0.46 -10.80 1.03
C THR A 35 0.23 -10.85 -0.48
N SER A 36 -0.18 -9.74 -1.09
CA SER A 36 -0.37 -9.65 -2.54
C SER A 36 0.93 -9.42 -3.31
N GLY A 37 2.06 -9.18 -2.62
CA GLY A 37 3.32 -8.80 -3.24
C GLY A 37 3.23 -7.47 -4.00
N SER A 38 2.37 -6.55 -3.55
CA SER A 38 2.21 -5.25 -4.18
C SER A 38 3.48 -4.43 -4.07
N GLU A 39 3.94 -3.84 -5.17
CA GLU A 39 5.12 -2.95 -5.14
C GLU A 39 4.81 -1.58 -4.51
N TYR A 40 3.54 -1.18 -4.47
CA TYR A 40 3.11 0.15 -4.02
C TYR A 40 1.88 0.06 -3.11
N LEU A 41 1.88 0.85 -2.04
CA LEU A 41 0.71 1.21 -1.26
C LEU A 41 0.44 2.71 -1.46
N ILE A 42 -0.65 3.04 -2.16
CA ILE A 42 -0.94 4.42 -2.57
C ILE A 42 -2.01 5.00 -1.66
N THR A 43 -1.69 6.07 -0.91
CA THR A 43 -2.64 6.73 -0.01
C THR A 43 -2.31 8.21 0.17
N ARG A 44 -3.33 9.04 0.47
CA ARG A 44 -3.11 10.45 0.88
C ARG A 44 -2.71 10.58 2.35
N ASN A 45 -2.97 9.56 3.16
CA ASN A 45 -2.77 9.58 4.61
C ASN A 45 -1.44 8.93 5.03
N ILE A 46 -0.35 9.22 4.31
CA ILE A 46 0.98 8.63 4.56
C ILE A 46 1.42 8.69 6.03
N ARG A 47 1.02 9.75 6.74
CA ARG A 47 1.35 9.94 8.16
C ARG A 47 0.84 8.78 9.04
N ASP A 48 -0.30 8.21 8.70
CA ASP A 48 -0.92 7.12 9.49
C ASP A 48 -0.14 5.80 9.36
N PHE A 49 0.63 5.67 8.29
CA PHE A 49 1.49 4.53 7.96
C PHE A 49 2.96 4.72 8.37
N THR A 50 3.34 5.90 8.88
CA THR A 50 4.74 6.28 9.16
C THR A 50 5.00 6.69 10.61
N VAL A 51 3.96 7.07 11.36
CA VAL A 51 4.09 7.43 12.78
C VAL A 51 4.30 6.15 13.61
N GLY A 52 5.52 5.97 14.14
CA GLY A 52 5.96 4.73 14.81
C GLY A 52 7.35 4.25 14.39
N ALA A 53 7.97 4.88 13.38
CA ALA A 53 9.40 4.90 13.02
C ALA A 53 10.18 3.59 12.79
N GLU A 54 9.70 2.41 13.22
CA GLU A 54 10.41 1.13 13.02
C GLU A 54 9.85 0.31 11.85
N LEU A 55 8.68 0.66 11.31
CA LEU A 55 8.10 -0.01 10.16
C LEU A 55 8.74 0.48 8.87
N ARG A 56 9.86 -0.14 8.50
CA ARG A 56 10.34 -0.10 7.13
C ARG A 56 9.66 -1.21 6.35
N PHE A 57 8.75 -0.83 5.47
CA PHE A 57 8.15 -1.75 4.52
C PHE A 57 9.13 -1.93 3.36
N ASP A 58 10.06 -2.90 3.49
CA ASP A 58 11.03 -3.19 2.43
C ASP A 58 10.36 -3.84 1.20
N SER A 59 9.16 -4.40 1.38
CA SER A 59 8.40 -5.09 0.34
C SER A 59 7.62 -4.16 -0.59
N PHE A 60 7.28 -2.94 -0.15
CA PHE A 60 6.46 -2.02 -0.94
C PHE A 60 6.75 -0.55 -0.65
N ARG A 61 6.53 0.32 -1.65
CA ARG A 61 6.69 1.77 -1.51
C ARG A 61 5.38 2.44 -1.10
N LEU A 62 5.44 3.25 -0.05
CA LEU A 62 4.32 4.07 0.40
C LEU A 62 4.38 5.45 -0.27
N LEU A 63 3.39 5.79 -1.10
CA LEU A 63 3.38 7.04 -1.89
C LEU A 63 1.99 7.67 -1.93
N THR A 64 1.95 8.98 -2.20
CA THR A 64 0.69 9.66 -2.56
C THR A 64 0.31 9.35 -4.01
N PRO A 65 -0.97 9.49 -4.38
CA PRO A 65 -1.38 9.40 -5.79
C PRO A 65 -0.59 10.34 -6.71
N SER A 66 -0.27 11.56 -6.23
CA SER A 66 0.50 12.54 -7.00
C SER A 66 1.94 12.10 -7.23
N GLU A 67 2.59 11.52 -6.22
CA GLU A 67 3.95 10.96 -6.34
C GLU A 67 3.96 9.74 -7.26
N PHE A 68 3.02 8.81 -7.08
CA PHE A 68 2.90 7.65 -7.95
C PHE A 68 2.74 8.05 -9.43
N MET A 69 1.87 9.01 -9.73
CA MET A 69 1.68 9.49 -11.11
C MET A 69 2.94 10.16 -11.68
N LYS A 70 3.74 10.83 -10.84
CA LYS A 70 5.00 11.44 -11.27
C LYS A 70 6.04 10.36 -11.59
N ASP A 71 6.13 9.32 -10.76
CA ASP A 71 7.08 8.22 -10.95
C ASP A 71 6.68 7.34 -12.14
N TRP A 72 5.39 7.00 -12.24
CA TRP A 72 4.87 6.19 -13.35
C TRP A 72 5.15 6.84 -14.72
N ARG A 73 4.95 8.16 -14.84
CA ARG A 73 5.27 8.90 -16.07
C ARG A 73 6.75 8.88 -16.38
N LYS A 74 7.64 9.01 -15.40
CA LYS A 74 9.09 8.94 -15.67
C LYS A 74 9.50 7.58 -16.24
N THR A 75 8.87 6.51 -15.77
CA THR A 75 9.22 5.14 -16.17
C THR A 75 8.60 4.72 -17.52
N HIS A 76 7.50 5.35 -17.95
CA HIS A 76 6.70 4.88 -19.11
C HIS A 76 6.38 5.97 -20.16
N ALA A 77 6.91 7.19 -20.02
CA ALA A 77 6.69 8.26 -20.99
C ALA A 77 7.79 8.37 -22.07
N GLU A 78 8.59 7.32 -22.26
CA GLU A 78 9.48 7.17 -23.42
C GLU A 78 8.84 6.26 -24.48
#